data_AF-A0A355DMA3-F1
#
_entry.id   AF-A0A355DMA3-F1
#
_cell.length_a   1.000
_cell.length_b   1.000
_cell.length_c   1.000
_cell.angle_alpha   90.00
_cell.angle_beta   90.00
_cell.angle_gamma   90.00
#
_symmetry.space_group_name_H-M   'P 1'
#
loop_
_entity.id
_entity.type
_entity.pdbx_description
1 polymer ?
#
loop_
_entity_poly.entity_id
_entity_poly.type
_entity_poly.pdbx_seq_one_letter_code
_entity_poly.pdbx_strand_id
1 'polypeptide(L)'
;MEQTNYGDKNYQIKAEKIERVGDNIYPPLSPSAEEMLSKGVQLLNQRVYSEAESVLKDAIKTDPSLSDAYYYLAIALLRGRKPRKIDGWTIQDIEEKLNAAIDGNAKSSKYYVLLAIVKHGHYAMNSFIESSPTSAQLFSLGESIQAE
;
A
#
# COMPACT_ATOMS: atom_id res chain seq x y z
N MET A 1 46.07 16.81 40.84
CA MET A 1 46.09 16.47 39.40
C MET A 1 44.80 15.72 39.11
N GLU A 2 43.78 16.19 38.37
CA GLU A 2 43.49 17.46 37.71
C GLU A 2 42.03 17.34 37.20
N GLN A 3 41.18 18.34 37.52
CA GLN A 3 40.18 19.02 36.66
C GLN A 3 39.23 18.14 35.77
N THR A 4 37.95 17.96 36.13
CA THR A 4 36.73 18.77 35.80
C THR A 4 36.18 18.70 34.37
N ASN A 5 34.84 18.72 34.32
CA ASN A 5 33.90 19.25 33.30
C ASN A 5 33.15 18.18 32.45
N TYR A 6 31.86 17.86 32.66
CA TYR A 6 30.60 18.65 32.58
C TYR A 6 30.31 19.31 31.23
N GLY A 7 29.07 19.06 30.76
CA GLY A 7 28.36 19.78 29.70
C GLY A 7 28.08 18.91 28.46
N ASP A 8 26.90 18.86 27.83
CA ASP A 8 25.66 19.62 27.92
C ASP A 8 24.87 19.16 26.66
N LYS A 9 23.65 18.62 26.65
CA LYS A 9 22.33 19.19 27.00
C LYS A 9 21.33 18.03 26.83
N ASN A 10 20.53 17.64 27.82
CA ASN A 10 19.29 18.30 28.25
C ASN A 10 18.30 18.61 27.13
N TYR A 11 17.44 17.64 26.80
CA TYR A 11 16.02 17.90 26.59
C TYR A 11 15.25 17.17 27.69
N GLN A 12 15.23 17.79 28.87
CA GLN A 12 14.15 17.59 29.82
C GLN A 12 13.03 18.54 29.40
N ILE A 13 11.91 17.99 28.92
CA ILE A 13 10.61 18.61 29.17
C ILE A 13 9.87 17.61 30.06
N LYS A 14 9.82 17.95 31.34
CA LYS A 14 9.00 17.29 32.36
C LYS A 14 7.57 17.82 32.28
N ALA A 15 6.67 16.91 32.63
CA ALA A 15 5.33 17.11 33.17
C ALA A 15 4.29 17.71 32.21
N GLU A 16 3.24 16.94 31.89
CA GLU A 16 2.06 16.97 32.76
C GLU A 16 1.13 15.79 32.52
N LYS A 17 0.39 15.51 33.59
CA LYS A 17 -0.40 14.34 33.93
C LYS A 17 -1.71 14.30 33.13
N ILE A 18 -1.90 13.29 32.28
CA ILE A 18 -3.23 12.74 32.01
C ILE A 18 -3.16 11.23 32.20
N GLU A 19 -3.43 10.82 33.43
CA GLU A 19 -3.83 9.46 33.77
C GLU A 19 -5.08 9.11 32.96
N ARG A 20 -4.94 8.25 31.95
CA ARG A 20 -6.02 7.36 31.53
C ARG A 20 -5.52 5.92 31.63
N VAL A 21 -6.00 5.34 32.71
CA VAL A 21 -5.81 3.98 33.19
C VAL A 21 -6.27 2.95 32.15
N GLY A 22 -5.48 1.88 31.99
CA GLY A 22 -5.95 0.55 31.59
C GLY A 22 -5.79 0.21 30.11
N ASP A 23 -4.59 -0.21 29.68
CA ASP A 23 -4.23 -1.63 29.65
C ASP A 23 -2.79 -1.80 29.12
N ASN A 24 -2.03 -2.66 29.78
CA ASN A 24 -0.65 -2.96 29.47
C ASN A 24 -0.59 -3.96 28.30
N ILE A 25 -0.31 -3.49 27.08
CA ILE A 25 0.27 -4.34 26.04
C ILE A 25 1.30 -3.49 25.29
N TYR A 26 2.58 -3.57 25.69
CA TYR A 26 3.65 -3.34 24.72
C TYR A 26 3.43 -4.39 23.61
N PRO A 27 3.09 -4.01 22.36
CA PRO A 27 3.16 -5.00 21.30
C PRO A 27 4.64 -5.42 21.20
N PRO A 28 4.95 -6.72 21.06
CA PRO A 28 6.33 -7.14 20.78
C PRO A 28 6.85 -6.34 19.60
N LEU A 29 8.16 -6.01 19.60
CA LEU A 29 8.97 -5.30 18.59
C LEU A 29 8.90 -5.92 17.17
N SER A 30 7.69 -6.17 16.69
CA SER A 30 7.31 -6.75 15.43
C SER A 30 6.97 -5.56 14.54
N PRO A 31 7.54 -5.47 13.33
CA PRO A 31 7.25 -4.34 12.46
C PRO A 31 5.75 -4.24 12.23
N SER A 32 5.20 -3.05 12.43
CA SER A 32 3.79 -2.76 12.17
C SER A 32 3.48 -2.99 10.68
N ALA A 33 2.21 -3.27 10.35
CA ALA A 33 1.77 -3.37 8.96
C ALA A 33 2.15 -2.12 8.14
N GLU A 34 2.12 -0.92 8.75
CA GLU A 34 2.54 0.33 8.12
C GLU A 34 4.07 0.39 7.85
N GLU A 35 4.89 -0.19 8.73
CA GLU A 35 6.33 -0.28 8.53
C GLU A 35 6.66 -1.28 7.41
N MET A 36 5.94 -2.41 7.37
CA MET A 36 6.03 -3.37 6.27
C MET A 36 5.61 -2.72 4.95
N LEU A 37 4.54 -1.94 4.95
CA LEU A 37 4.10 -1.16 3.78
C LEU A 37 5.22 -0.23 3.29
N SER A 38 5.78 0.59 4.17
CA SER A 38 6.87 1.52 3.84
C SER A 38 8.07 0.78 3.25
N LYS A 39 8.47 -0.35 3.85
CA LYS A 39 9.54 -1.21 3.31
C LYS A 39 9.19 -1.77 1.94
N GLY A 40 7.96 -2.25 1.74
CA GLY A 40 7.46 -2.72 0.44
C GLY A 40 7.57 -1.65 -0.64
N VAL A 41 7.19 -0.40 -0.33
CA VAL A 41 7.32 0.75 -1.24
C VAL A 41 8.79 1.04 -1.57
N GLN A 42 9.69 0.99 -0.59
CA GLN A 42 11.13 1.16 -0.83
C GLN A 42 11.68 0.08 -1.77
N LEU A 43 11.28 -1.19 -1.57
CA LEU A 43 11.68 -2.30 -2.44
C LEU A 43 11.14 -2.15 -3.86
N LEU A 44 9.91 -1.65 -4.03
CA LEU A 44 9.34 -1.30 -5.33
C LEU A 44 10.15 -0.21 -6.05
N ASN A 45 10.58 0.82 -5.33
CA ASN A 45 11.44 1.87 -5.88
C ASN A 45 12.80 1.33 -6.34
N GLN A 46 13.31 0.31 -5.63
CA GLN A 46 14.53 -0.42 -6.01
C GLN A 46 14.28 -1.48 -7.11
N ARG A 47 13.03 -1.66 -7.57
CA ARG A 47 12.60 -2.68 -8.55
C ARG A 47 12.82 -4.12 -8.07
N VAL A 48 12.93 -4.33 -6.76
CA VAL A 48 13.07 -5.65 -6.14
C VAL A 48 11.66 -6.22 -5.90
N TYR A 49 10.99 -6.60 -6.99
CA TYR A 49 9.57 -6.93 -6.98
C TYR A 49 9.23 -8.16 -6.12
N SER A 50 10.08 -9.19 -6.12
CA SER A 50 9.81 -10.44 -5.39
C SER A 50 9.85 -10.25 -3.88
N GLU A 51 10.79 -9.46 -3.37
CA GLU A 51 10.84 -9.14 -1.94
C GLU A 51 9.72 -8.17 -1.56
N ALA A 52 9.42 -7.19 -2.41
CA ALA A 52 8.30 -6.28 -2.21
C ALA A 52 6.98 -7.05 -2.07
N GLU A 53 6.73 -8.00 -2.97
CA GLU A 53 5.55 -8.87 -2.94
C GLU A 53 5.43 -9.63 -1.62
N SER A 54 6.54 -10.24 -1.15
CA SER A 54 6.54 -10.97 0.12
C SER A 54 6.22 -10.05 1.31
N VAL A 55 6.89 -8.90 1.40
CA VAL A 55 6.71 -7.96 2.51
C VAL A 55 5.30 -7.38 2.51
N LEU A 56 4.74 -7.06 1.34
CA LEU A 56 3.39 -6.52 1.21
C LEU A 56 2.31 -7.58 1.51
N LYS A 57 2.55 -8.85 1.18
CA LYS A 57 1.69 -9.96 1.61
C LYS A 57 1.67 -10.09 3.13
N ASP A 58 2.82 -9.94 3.79
CA ASP A 58 2.89 -9.99 5.25
C ASP A 58 2.26 -8.77 5.92
N ALA A 59 2.34 -7.59 5.28
CA ALA A 59 1.60 -6.40 5.69
C ALA A 59 0.08 -6.65 5.69
N ILE A 60 -0.45 -7.25 4.60
CA ILE A 60 -1.87 -7.60 4.49
C ILE A 60 -2.30 -8.65 5.53
N LYS A 61 -1.44 -9.63 5.85
CA LYS A 61 -1.75 -10.61 6.90
C LYS A 61 -1.81 -9.98 8.29
N THR A 62 -0.98 -8.97 8.52
CA THR A 62 -0.90 -8.25 9.80
C THR A 62 -2.06 -7.28 9.96
N ASP A 63 -2.39 -6.54 8.88
CA ASP A 63 -3.55 -5.66 8.82
C ASP A 63 -4.27 -5.82 7.47
N PRO A 64 -5.35 -6.62 7.43
CA PRO A 64 -6.17 -6.79 6.23
C PRO A 64 -6.96 -5.54 5.82
N SER A 65 -7.03 -4.52 6.68
CA SER A 65 -7.75 -3.26 6.38
C SER A 65 -6.89 -2.24 5.64
N LEU A 66 -5.59 -2.51 5.50
CA LEU A 66 -4.64 -1.60 4.88
C LEU A 66 -4.76 -1.60 3.35
N SER A 67 -5.70 -0.81 2.82
CA SER A 67 -5.94 -0.67 1.37
C SER A 67 -4.68 -0.40 0.55
N ASP A 68 -3.75 0.40 1.09
CA ASP A 68 -2.49 0.72 0.41
C ASP A 68 -1.60 -0.52 0.20
N ALA A 69 -1.63 -1.50 1.10
CA ALA A 69 -0.83 -2.71 0.95
C ALA A 69 -1.30 -3.54 -0.25
N TYR A 70 -2.60 -3.64 -0.47
CA TYR A 70 -3.16 -4.29 -1.67
C TYR A 70 -2.80 -3.54 -2.95
N TYR A 71 -2.84 -2.21 -2.94
CA TYR A 71 -2.45 -1.38 -4.07
C TYR A 71 -0.98 -1.57 -4.46
N TYR A 72 -0.06 -1.50 -3.49
CA TYR A 72 1.36 -1.71 -3.77
C TYR A 72 1.66 -3.18 -4.12
N LEU A 73 0.90 -4.14 -3.60
CA LEU A 73 1.02 -5.53 -4.01
C LEU A 73 0.65 -5.70 -5.49
N ALA A 74 -0.44 -5.07 -5.94
CA ALA A 74 -0.79 -5.04 -7.36
C ALA A 74 0.32 -4.44 -8.23
N ILE A 75 0.98 -3.36 -7.78
CA ILE A 75 2.15 -2.78 -8.47
C ILE A 75 3.32 -3.77 -8.50
N ALA A 76 3.57 -4.49 -7.40
CA ALA A 76 4.62 -5.51 -7.32
C ALA A 76 4.38 -6.63 -8.35
N LEU A 77 3.14 -7.10 -8.46
CA LEU A 77 2.73 -8.15 -9.42
C LEU A 77 2.86 -7.71 -10.88
N LEU A 78 2.68 -6.42 -11.18
CA LEU A 78 2.96 -5.88 -12.51
C LEU A 78 4.44 -6.00 -12.89
N ARG A 79 5.36 -6.04 -11.90
CA ARG A 79 6.82 -6.19 -12.09
C ARG A 79 7.42 -5.21 -13.10
N GLY A 80 6.88 -3.99 -13.17
CA GLY A 80 7.26 -2.97 -14.15
C GLY A 80 6.94 -3.31 -15.61
N ARG A 81 6.09 -4.32 -15.86
CA ARG A 81 5.64 -4.74 -17.17
C ARG A 81 4.32 -4.07 -17.52
N LYS A 82 4.05 -3.95 -18.82
CA LYS A 82 2.75 -3.49 -19.32
C LYS A 82 1.71 -4.60 -19.10
N PRO A 83 0.48 -4.29 -18.63
CA PRO A 83 -0.59 -5.28 -18.42
C PRO A 83 -0.82 -6.21 -19.61
N ARG A 84 -0.66 -5.67 -20.84
CA ARG A 84 -0.77 -6.42 -22.10
C ARG A 84 0.10 -7.67 -22.19
N LYS A 85 1.28 -7.67 -21.55
CA LYS A 85 2.28 -8.75 -21.61
C LYS A 85 2.22 -9.69 -20.40
N ILE A 86 1.32 -9.43 -19.47
CA ILE A 86 1.12 -10.24 -18.28
C ILE A 86 0.06 -11.28 -18.62
N ASP A 87 0.20 -12.46 -18.04
CA ASP A 87 -0.75 -13.54 -18.16
C ASP A 87 -2.11 -13.20 -17.49
N GLY A 88 -3.18 -13.79 -18.01
CA GLY A 88 -4.53 -13.50 -17.55
C GLY A 88 -4.77 -13.85 -16.08
N TRP A 89 -4.11 -14.88 -15.54
CA TRP A 89 -4.27 -15.27 -14.14
C TRP A 89 -3.67 -14.25 -13.18
N THR A 90 -2.49 -13.69 -13.49
CA THR A 90 -1.87 -12.63 -12.70
C THR A 90 -2.66 -11.33 -12.83
N ILE A 91 -3.23 -11.04 -14.01
CA ILE A 91 -4.14 -9.89 -14.18
C ILE A 91 -5.37 -10.04 -13.30
N GLN A 92 -5.97 -11.23 -13.24
CA GLN A 92 -7.10 -11.49 -12.36
C GLN A 92 -6.73 -11.32 -10.88
N ASP A 93 -5.56 -11.80 -10.44
CA ASP A 93 -5.08 -11.59 -9.07
C ASP A 93 -4.86 -10.10 -8.78
N ILE A 94 -4.29 -9.34 -9.72
CA ILE A 94 -4.13 -7.88 -9.61
C ILE A 94 -5.49 -7.19 -9.47
N GLU A 95 -6.48 -7.55 -10.29
CA GLU A 95 -7.83 -6.98 -10.20
C GLU A 95 -8.46 -7.26 -8.83
N GLU A 96 -8.31 -8.48 -8.31
CA GLU A 96 -8.80 -8.85 -6.99
C GLU A 96 -8.19 -7.99 -5.89
N LYS A 97 -6.87 -7.78 -5.91
CA LYS A 97 -6.19 -6.92 -4.91
C LYS A 97 -6.62 -5.46 -5.04
N LEU A 98 -6.80 -4.95 -6.26
CA LEU A 98 -7.27 -3.58 -6.46
C LEU A 98 -8.73 -3.38 -6.02
N ASN A 99 -9.60 -4.36 -6.25
CA ASN A 99 -10.96 -4.34 -5.73
C ASN A 99 -10.97 -4.38 -4.20
N ALA A 100 -10.14 -5.23 -3.57
CA ALA A 100 -9.99 -5.24 -2.12
C ALA A 100 -9.49 -3.90 -1.56
N ALA A 101 -8.59 -3.21 -2.28
CA ALA A 101 -8.14 -1.87 -1.91
C ALA A 101 -9.28 -0.83 -1.95
N ILE A 102 -10.15 -0.93 -2.97
CA ILE A 102 -11.31 -0.06 -3.21
C ILE A 102 -12.41 -0.29 -2.16
N ASP A 103 -12.68 -1.55 -1.83
CA ASP A 103 -13.70 -1.93 -0.84
C ASP A 103 -13.31 -1.55 0.58
N GLY A 104 -12.01 -1.37 0.82
CA GLY A 104 -11.50 -0.81 2.06
C GLY A 104 -11.94 0.64 2.30
N ASN A 105 -11.68 1.15 3.49
CA ASN A 105 -12.15 2.49 3.90
C ASN A 105 -11.42 3.66 3.20
N ALA A 106 -10.48 3.36 2.29
CA ALA A 106 -9.75 4.36 1.53
C ALA A 106 -10.40 4.55 0.15
N LYS A 107 -11.26 5.56 0.00
CA LYS A 107 -11.72 6.01 -1.32
C LYS A 107 -10.64 6.84 -2.00
N SER A 108 -9.57 6.21 -2.45
CA SER A 108 -8.49 6.89 -3.17
C SER A 108 -8.64 6.70 -4.68
N SER A 109 -8.65 7.82 -5.42
CA SER A 109 -8.70 7.81 -6.89
C SER A 109 -7.59 6.95 -7.53
N LYS A 110 -6.43 6.82 -6.87
CA LYS A 110 -5.29 6.03 -7.35
C LYS A 110 -5.61 4.55 -7.57
N TYR A 111 -6.55 3.98 -6.83
CA TYR A 111 -6.94 2.57 -6.97
C TYR A 111 -7.74 2.34 -8.25
N TYR A 112 -8.74 3.19 -8.50
CA TYR A 112 -9.57 3.16 -9.70
C TYR A 112 -8.75 3.42 -10.97
N VAL A 113 -7.83 4.39 -10.91
CA VAL A 113 -6.94 4.71 -12.03
C VAL A 113 -6.06 3.51 -12.38
N LEU A 114 -5.45 2.85 -11.40
CA LEU A 114 -4.62 1.68 -11.67
C LEU A 114 -5.44 0.51 -12.23
N LEU A 115 -6.62 0.26 -11.68
CA LEU A 115 -7.52 -0.78 -12.18
C LEU A 115 -7.96 -0.50 -13.63
N ALA A 116 -8.26 0.76 -13.97
CA ALA A 116 -8.60 1.17 -15.32
C ALA A 116 -7.44 0.90 -16.30
N ILE A 117 -6.21 1.26 -15.92
CA ILE A 117 -5.00 1.01 -16.72
C ILE A 117 -4.80 -0.50 -16.96
N VAL A 118 -4.97 -1.31 -15.92
CA VAL A 118 -4.83 -2.77 -15.99
C VAL A 118 -5.85 -3.35 -16.95
N LYS A 119 -7.14 -3.02 -16.79
CA LYS A 119 -8.22 -3.55 -17.62
C LYS A 119 -8.11 -3.08 -19.07
N HIS A 120 -7.84 -1.81 -19.29
CA HIS A 120 -7.64 -1.27 -20.65
C HIS A 120 -6.45 -1.95 -21.34
N GLY A 121 -5.32 -2.04 -20.65
CA GLY A 121 -4.09 -2.60 -21.20
C GLY A 121 -4.16 -4.10 -21.48
N HIS A 122 -4.92 -4.86 -20.68
CA HIS A 122 -5.06 -6.30 -20.86
C HIS A 122 -6.23 -6.67 -21.77
N TYR A 123 -7.43 -6.13 -21.58
CA TYR A 123 -8.63 -6.58 -22.31
C TYR A 123 -8.89 -5.77 -23.57
N ALA A 124 -9.03 -4.43 -23.48
CA ALA A 124 -9.29 -3.61 -24.67
C ALA A 124 -8.17 -3.72 -25.72
N MET A 125 -6.90 -3.65 -25.30
CA MET A 125 -5.76 -3.71 -26.23
C MET A 125 -5.45 -5.12 -26.78
N ASN A 126 -5.94 -6.18 -26.15
CA ASN A 126 -5.85 -7.55 -26.68
C ASN A 126 -7.18 -8.05 -27.26
N SER A 127 -8.16 -7.16 -27.46
CA SER A 127 -9.47 -7.46 -28.03
C SER A 127 -10.27 -8.53 -27.27
N PHE A 128 -10.06 -8.65 -25.96
CA PHE A 128 -10.90 -9.46 -25.08
C PHE A 128 -12.11 -8.68 -24.57
N ILE A 129 -13.14 -9.40 -24.14
CA ILE A 129 -14.33 -8.81 -23.51
C ILE A 129 -13.95 -8.34 -22.09
N GLU A 130 -14.14 -7.05 -21.79
CA GLU A 130 -13.93 -6.53 -20.43
C GLU A 130 -15.11 -6.93 -19.51
N SER A 131 -14.82 -7.44 -18.32
CA SER A 131 -15.83 -7.59 -17.27
C SER A 131 -16.17 -6.22 -16.65
N SER A 132 -17.43 -5.99 -16.29
CA SER A 132 -17.84 -4.76 -15.57
C SER A 132 -17.18 -4.65 -14.18
N PRO A 133 -16.80 -3.45 -13.70
CA PRO A 133 -16.83 -2.15 -14.40
C PRO A 133 -15.72 -2.05 -15.45
N THR A 134 -16.01 -1.42 -16.59
CA THR A 134 -15.04 -1.26 -17.70
C THR A 134 -13.98 -0.23 -17.36
N SER A 135 -12.85 -0.28 -18.06
CA SER A 135 -11.76 0.69 -17.91
C SER A 135 -12.23 2.13 -18.07
N ALA A 136 -13.11 2.41 -19.04
CA ALA A 136 -13.69 3.74 -19.24
C ALA A 136 -14.52 4.22 -18.03
N GLN A 137 -15.35 3.34 -17.46
CA GLN A 137 -16.15 3.67 -16.27
C GLN A 137 -15.27 3.97 -15.06
N LEU A 138 -14.19 3.20 -14.89
CA LEU A 138 -13.24 3.39 -13.79
C LEU A 138 -12.46 4.70 -13.91
N PHE A 139 -12.10 5.14 -15.12
CA PHE A 139 -11.48 6.46 -15.33
C PHE A 139 -12.41 7.59 -14.90
N SER A 140 -13.66 7.57 -15.37
CA SER A 140 -14.65 8.60 -15.00
C SER A 140 -14.89 8.63 -13.49
N LEU A 141 -14.92 7.47 -12.83
CA LEU A 141 -15.07 7.39 -11.38
C LEU A 141 -13.85 7.96 -10.63
N GLY A 142 -12.64 7.72 -11.15
CA GLY A 142 -11.41 8.31 -10.59
C GLY A 142 -11.40 9.84 -10.67
N GLU A 143 -11.89 10.40 -11.78
CA GLU A 143 -12.01 11.86 -11.97
C GLU A 143 -13.04 12.48 -11.03
N SER A 144 -14.20 11.84 -10.82
CA SER A 144 -15.22 12.39 -9.93
C SER A 144 -14.77 12.47 -8.48
N ILE A 145 -13.97 11.49 -8.02
CA ILE A 145 -13.45 11.46 -6.63
C ILE A 145 -12.48 12.62 -6.36
N GLN A 146 -11.79 13.13 -7.39
CA GLN A 146 -10.87 14.27 -7.23
C GLN A 146 -11.58 15.62 -7.18
N ALA A 147 -12.87 15.66 -7.54
CA ALA A 147 -13.68 16.87 -7.59
C ALA A 147 -14.49 17.14 -6.31
N GLU A 148 -14.50 16.20 -5.36
CA GLU A 148 -15.07 16.33 -4.01
C GLU A 148 -14.01 16.81 -2.99
#